data_AF-A0A382TBW3-F1
#
_entry.id   AF-A0A382TBW3-F1
#
_cell.length_a   1.000
_cell.length_b   1.000
_cell.length_c   1.000
_cell.angle_alpha   90.00
_cell.angle_beta   90.00
_cell.angle_gamma   90.00
#
_symmetry.space_group_name_H-M   'P 1'
#
loop_
_entity.id
_entity.type
_entity.pdbx_description
1 polymer ?
#
loop_
_entity_poly.entity_id
_entity_poly.type
_entity_poly.pdbx_seq_one_letter_code
_entity_poly.pdbx_strand_id
1 'polypeptide(L)' 'MDMFNAEHLQEKWSPILNYDGAPDIQDSHRKMVTAVLLENQEKFLREQNNFLYEAG' A
#
# COMPACT_ATOMS: atom_id res chain seq x y z
N MET A 1 7.05 14.42 3.04
CA MET A 1 6.31 13.14 3.19
C MET A 1 5.59 13.23 4.51
N ASP A 2 4.29 13.48 4.48
CA ASP A 2 3.49 13.65 5.71
C ASP A 2 3.51 12.34 6.49
N MET A 3 4.29 12.31 7.58
CA MET A 3 4.47 11.13 8.44
C MET A 3 3.14 10.58 8.97
N PHE A 4 2.11 11.43 9.08
CA PHE A 4 0.78 11.04 9.55
C PHE A 4 0.07 10.04 8.62
N ASN A 5 0.27 10.15 7.30
CA ASN A 5 -0.30 9.17 6.36
C ASN A 5 0.46 7.83 6.39
N ALA A 6 1.73 7.84 6.79
CA ALA A 6 2.58 6.65 6.77
C ALA A 6 2.19 5.60 7.82
N GLU A 7 1.76 6.03 9.02
CA GLU A 7 1.38 5.11 10.11
C GLU A 7 0.08 4.38 9.76
N HIS A 8 -0.95 5.13 9.33
CA HIS A 8 -2.22 4.53 8.91
C HIS A 8 -2.06 3.54 7.74
N LEU A 9 -1.22 3.86 6.75
CA LEU A 9 -0.96 2.95 5.65
C LEU A 9 -0.22 1.68 6.08
N GLN A 10 0.69 1.77 7.06
CA GLN A 10 1.35 0.58 7.61
C GLN A 10 0.37 -0.30 8.38
N GLU A 11 -0.57 0.27 9.13
CA GLU A 11 -1.64 -0.49 9.78
C GLU A 11 -2.55 -1.17 8.75
N LYS A 12 -3.02 -0.42 7.75
CA LYS A 12 -3.86 -0.93 6.65
C LYS A 12 -3.20 -2.12 5.94
N TRP A 13 -1.91 -2.00 5.63
CA TRP A 13 -1.16 -3.01 4.89
C TRP A 13 -0.41 -4.01 5.78
N SER A 14 -0.64 -4.00 7.09
CA SER A 14 0.02 -4.88 8.07
C SER A 14 0.02 -6.38 7.68
N PRO A 15 -1.10 -6.96 7.17
CA PRO A 15 -1.09 -8.37 6.74
C PRO A 15 -0.10 -8.70 5.62
N ILE A 16 0.24 -7.73 4.77
CA ILE A 16 1.21 -7.89 3.68
C ILE A 16 2.61 -7.53 4.17
N LEU A 17 2.74 -6.43 4.92
CA LEU A 17 4.03 -5.95 5.42
C LEU A 17 4.67 -6.89 6.46
N ASN A 18 3.85 -7.66 7.16
CA ASN A 18 4.26 -8.59 8.21
C ASN A 18 3.89 -10.05 7.86
N TYR A 19 3.87 -10.39 6.57
CA TYR A 19 3.57 -11.76 6.14
C TYR A 19 4.70 -12.72 6.53
N ASP A 20 4.39 -13.69 7.40
CA ASP A 20 5.36 -14.65 7.96
C ASP A 20 6.06 -15.53 6.91
N GLY A 21 5.50 -15.65 5.71
CA GLY A 21 6.10 -16.41 4.61
C GLY A 21 7.18 -15.67 3.82
N ALA A 22 7.46 -14.40 4.16
CA ALA A 22 8.49 -13.58 3.53
C ALA A 22 9.50 -13.05 4.57
N PRO A 23 10.73 -12.70 4.15
CA PRO A 23 11.68 -12.02 5.04
C PRO A 23 11.11 -10.70 5.57
N ASP A 24 11.21 -10.47 6.88
CA ASP A 24 10.70 -9.24 7.52
C ASP A 24 11.45 -7.98 7.05
N ILE A 25 10.70 -6.88 6.93
CA ILE A 25 11.22 -5.56 6.56
C ILE A 25 11.67 -4.84 7.83
N GLN A 26 12.95 -5.02 8.19
CA GLN A 26 13.55 -4.45 9.40
C GLN A 26 13.70 -2.91 9.36
N ASP A 27 13.95 -2.35 8.18
CA ASP A 27 14.15 -0.91 8.03
C ASP A 27 12.81 -0.17 7.96
N SER A 28 12.59 0.76 8.89
CA SER A 28 11.32 1.48 9.03
C SER A 28 11.00 2.34 7.81
N HIS A 29 12.00 2.94 7.17
CA HIS A 29 11.82 3.72 5.96
C HIS A 29 11.39 2.83 4.78
N ARG A 30 12.00 1.66 4.61
CA ARG A 30 11.56 0.66 3.63
C ARG A 30 10.13 0.20 3.89
N LYS A 31 9.76 -0.08 5.15
CA LYS A 31 8.38 -0.48 5.50
C LYS A 31 7.37 0.60 5.13
N MET A 32 7.69 1.88 5.42
CA MET A 32 6.89 3.03 5.00
C MET A 32 6.77 3.12 3.47
N VAL A 33 7.87 3.07 2.73
CA VAL A 33 7.86 3.19 1.26
C VAL A 33 7.05 2.05 0.65
N THR A 34 7.18 0.83 1.15
CA THR A 34 6.37 -0.31 0.71
C THR A 34 4.88 -0.08 0.96
N ALA A 35 4.49 0.44 2.13
CA ALA A 35 3.08 0.76 2.43
C ALA A 35 2.51 1.79 1.45
N VAL A 36 3.28 2.83 1.11
CA VAL A 36 2.89 3.86 0.12
C VAL A 36 2.75 3.25 -1.29
N LEU A 37 3.65 2.35 -1.68
CA LEU A 37 3.57 1.69 -2.98
C LEU A 37 2.33 0.79 -3.10
N LEU A 38 1.97 0.07 -2.05
CA LEU A 38 0.76 -0.76 -2.00
C LEU A 38 -0.50 0.10 -2.12
N GLU A 39 -0.55 1.23 -1.41
CA GLU A 39 -1.66 2.19 -1.50
C GLU A 39 -1.84 2.73 -2.92
N ASN A 40 -0.74 3.09 -3.59
CA ASN A 40 -0.78 3.60 -4.95
C ASN A 40 -1.26 2.52 -5.95
N GLN A 41 -0.89 1.26 -5.73
CA GLN A 41 -1.35 0.14 -6.56
C GLN A 41 -2.86 -0.11 -6.40
N GLU A 42 -3.38 -0.10 -5.18
CA GLU A 42 -4.83 -0.25 -4.96
C GLU A 42 -5.62 0.88 -5.65
N LYS A 43 -5.18 2.13 -5.49
CA LYS A 43 -5.81 3.30 -6.14
C LYS A 43 -5.81 3.14 -7.66
N PHE A 44 -4.67 2.79 -8.24
CA PHE A 44 -4.54 2.59 -9.68
C PHE A 44 -5.47 1.47 -10.20
N LEU A 45 -5.56 0.34 -9.51
CA LEU A 45 -6.47 -0.75 -9.89
C LEU A 45 -7.95 -0.34 -9.78
N ARG A 46 -8.30 0.40 -8.74
CA ARG A 46 -9.67 0.92 -8.54
C ARG A 46 -10.06 1.91 -9.64
N GLU A 47 -9.16 2.84 -9.98
CA GLU A 47 -9.36 3.82 -11.04
C GLU A 47 -9.49 3.16 -12.41
N GLN A 48 -8.67 2.14 -12.72
CA GLN A 48 -8.80 1.38 -13.96
C GLN A 48 -10.13 0.66 -14.06
N ASN A 49 -10.63 0.05 -12.98
CA ASN A 49 -11.93 -0.60 -12.99
C ASN A 49 -13.06 0.41 -13.24
N ASN A 50 -13.01 1.59 -12.59
CA ASN A 50 -14.02 2.63 -12.79
C ASN A 50 -14.04 3.16 -14.23
N PHE A 51 -12.87 3.34 -14.85
CA PHE A 51 -12.78 3.76 -16.25
C PHE A 51 -13.47 2.79 -17.21
N LEU A 52 -13.34 1.47 -16.98
CA LEU A 52 -14.01 0.46 -17.80
C LEU A 52 -15.54 0.49 -17.64
N TYR A 53 -16.06 0.89 -16.48
CA TYR A 53 -17.51 0.99 -16.24
C TYR A 53 -18.12 2.27 -16.80
N GLU A 54 -17.39 3.39 -16.83
CA GLU A 54 -17.90 4.67 -17.37
C GLU A 54 -17.84 4.74 -18.91
N ALA A 55 -17.01 3.91 -19.55
CA ALA A 55 -16.87 3.86 -21.00
C ALA A 55 -17.87 2.92 -21.71
N GLY A 56 -18.67 2.14 -20.96
CA GLY A 56 -19.68 1.20 -21.47
C GLY A 56 -21.10 1.72 -21.31
#